data_AF-A0A162IHM5-F1
#
_entry.id   AF-A0A162IHM5-F1
#
_cell.length_a   1.000
_cell.length_b   1.000
_cell.length_c   1.000
_cell.angle_alpha   90.00
_cell.angle_beta   90.00
_cell.angle_gamma   90.00
#
_symmetry.space_group_name_H-M   'P 1'
#
loop_
_entity.id
_entity.type
_entity.pdbx_description
1 polymer ?
#
loop_
_entity_poly.entity_id
_entity_poly.type
_entity_poly.pdbx_seq_one_letter_code
_entity_poly.pdbx_strand_id
1 'polypeptide(L)'
;MSIVLRKGPIAATAKITPSTSCTKPSLTQRRSKWATNMFKGWNKSPNNNRDTSVAAPTTAQELDDPRKRAAFLRRNMQGSVSDNIFQDEIDAAAKGPNVGAESFPGTSDPDAVESYQQQERQAKTRENMAMVTDPDPRSRLRWQRKKVIQMLRSNGAISKEDRIKMTERQLLHKSEFMPTSVKKLVMLSRQIAGKYVDDAITQMQWSKKKMAAEVKYYLEEARDLAVAHRGMGLGKVNGQTFEEPKKIQTKDGSWIEVSDPTRMYVAQSWVGRGPWRGKEYDYKGRGRTGTIQHPSTSWSPSLNPASYFSLRAF
;
A
#
# COMPACT_ATOMS: atom_id res chain seq x y z
N MET A 1 -48.68 -19.26 79.45
CA MET A 1 -49.21 -20.60 79.09
C MET A 1 -49.56 -20.60 77.61
N SER A 2 -48.96 -21.53 76.87
CA SER A 2 -49.58 -22.25 75.75
C SER A 2 -49.65 -21.62 74.34
N ILE A 3 -48.92 -22.28 73.42
CA ILE A 3 -49.26 -22.59 72.00
C ILE A 3 -48.89 -21.44 71.01
N VAL A 4 -48.15 -21.59 69.90
CA VAL A 4 -48.13 -22.61 68.83
C VAL A 4 -46.79 -22.68 68.08
N LEU A 5 -46.35 -23.91 67.83
CA LEU A 5 -45.54 -24.50 66.74
C LEU A 5 -45.26 -23.69 65.45
N ARG A 6 -44.07 -23.91 64.84
CA ARG A 6 -43.92 -24.76 63.63
C ARG A 6 -42.47 -25.10 63.26
N LYS A 7 -42.30 -26.37 62.88
CA LYS A 7 -41.11 -27.07 62.36
C LYS A 7 -40.94 -26.82 60.85
N GLY A 8 -39.66 -26.64 60.45
CA GLY A 8 -39.03 -27.16 59.21
C GLY A 8 -39.13 -26.31 57.93
N PRO A 9 -38.41 -26.67 56.83
CA PRO A 9 -37.20 -27.52 56.77
C PRO A 9 -36.16 -27.12 55.66
N ILE A 10 -35.12 -27.97 55.53
CA ILE A 10 -34.24 -28.29 54.37
C ILE A 10 -33.25 -27.26 53.80
N ALA A 11 -31.96 -27.56 54.01
CA ALA A 11 -30.84 -27.06 53.25
C ALA A 11 -30.85 -27.58 51.81
N ALA A 12 -30.74 -26.68 50.83
CA ALA A 12 -30.44 -27.00 49.44
C ALA A 12 -28.98 -26.64 49.16
N THR A 13 -28.11 -27.65 49.09
CA THR A 13 -26.73 -27.53 48.60
C THR A 13 -26.75 -27.42 47.09
N ALA A 14 -26.60 -26.20 46.56
CA ALA A 14 -26.41 -25.96 45.14
C ALA A 14 -24.99 -26.44 44.73
N LYS A 15 -24.93 -27.52 43.93
CA LYS A 15 -23.70 -27.96 43.28
C LYS A 15 -23.40 -27.03 42.11
N ILE A 16 -22.33 -26.25 42.24
CA ILE A 16 -21.76 -25.44 41.15
C ILE A 16 -21.08 -26.40 40.17
N THR A 17 -21.63 -26.54 38.97
CA THR A 17 -20.97 -27.23 37.86
C THR A 17 -19.98 -26.27 37.19
N PRO A 18 -18.73 -26.69 36.91
CA PRO A 18 -17.80 -25.87 36.15
C PRO A 18 -18.20 -25.88 34.68
N SER A 19 -18.69 -24.74 34.17
CA SER A 19 -18.85 -24.52 32.74
C SER A 19 -17.48 -24.60 32.07
N THR A 20 -17.26 -25.62 31.25
CA THR A 20 -16.04 -25.78 30.47
C THR A 20 -16.01 -24.69 29.41
N SER A 21 -15.29 -23.59 29.65
CA SER A 21 -15.03 -22.59 28.63
C SER A 21 -14.11 -23.22 27.57
N CYS A 22 -14.63 -23.36 26.35
CA CYS A 22 -13.87 -23.69 25.16
C CYS A 22 -12.85 -22.55 24.93
N THR A 23 -11.66 -22.72 25.49
CA THR A 23 -10.53 -21.83 25.23
C THR A 23 -9.98 -22.25 23.87
N LYS A 24 -10.45 -21.64 22.78
CA LYS A 24 -9.81 -21.80 21.47
C LYS A 24 -8.34 -21.36 21.64
N PRO A 25 -7.34 -22.22 21.35
CA PRO A 25 -5.95 -21.82 21.45
C PRO A 25 -5.73 -20.71 20.42
N SER A 26 -5.50 -19.48 20.89
CA SER A 26 -4.94 -18.44 20.05
C SER A 26 -3.54 -18.91 19.66
N LEU A 27 -3.42 -19.50 18.47
CA LEU A 27 -2.16 -19.95 17.89
C LEU A 27 -1.30 -18.71 17.65
N THR A 28 -0.59 -18.27 18.69
CA THR A 28 0.42 -17.23 18.55
C THR A 28 1.63 -17.91 17.93
N GLN A 29 1.59 -18.08 16.61
CA GLN A 29 2.65 -18.72 15.86
C GLN A 29 3.90 -17.83 15.93
N ARG A 30 4.87 -18.24 16.75
CA ARG A 30 6.18 -17.60 16.80
C ARG A 30 6.89 -17.87 15.48
N ARG A 31 7.28 -16.81 14.77
CA ARG A 31 8.18 -16.92 13.62
C ARG A 31 9.55 -17.38 14.13
N SER A 32 9.88 -18.65 13.93
CA SER A 32 11.28 -19.07 13.95
C SER A 32 12.00 -18.37 12.79
N LYS A 33 13.22 -17.94 13.07
CA LYS A 33 13.99 -17.00 12.27
C LYS A 33 14.21 -17.48 10.84
N TRP A 34 14.00 -16.58 9.88
CA TRP A 34 14.58 -16.66 8.54
C TRP A 34 16.08 -16.37 8.62
N ALA A 35 16.88 -17.40 8.84
CA ALA A 35 18.32 -17.41 8.56
C ALA A 35 18.68 -18.90 8.47
N THR A 36 18.92 -19.48 7.30
CA THR A 36 20.04 -19.17 6.42
C THR A 36 19.82 -19.94 5.11
N ASN A 37 20.23 -19.36 3.98
CA ASN A 37 20.34 -19.97 2.65
C ASN A 37 19.11 -19.97 1.73
N MET A 38 18.58 -18.78 1.44
CA MET A 38 17.64 -18.53 0.32
C MET A 38 18.22 -18.90 -1.08
N PHE A 39 19.55 -19.06 -1.21
CA PHE A 39 20.23 -19.30 -2.49
C PHE A 39 20.85 -20.70 -2.65
N LYS A 40 20.70 -21.61 -1.67
CA LYS A 40 21.39 -22.93 -1.69
C LYS A 40 20.53 -24.11 -2.18
N GLY A 41 19.41 -23.81 -2.87
CA GLY A 41 18.44 -24.81 -3.33
C GLY A 41 17.81 -24.57 -4.70
N TRP A 42 18.01 -23.41 -5.35
CA TRP A 42 17.30 -23.07 -6.60
C TRP A 42 17.67 -23.99 -7.79
N ASN A 43 18.86 -24.59 -7.79
CA ASN A 43 19.32 -25.50 -8.87
C ASN A 43 19.42 -26.98 -8.44
N LYS A 44 18.79 -27.39 -7.33
CA LYS A 44 18.77 -28.80 -6.96
C LYS A 44 17.51 -29.47 -7.52
N SER A 45 17.65 -30.07 -8.70
CA SER A 45 16.67 -31.01 -9.26
C SER A 45 16.39 -32.13 -8.24
N PRO A 46 15.13 -32.54 -8.02
CA PRO A 46 14.74 -33.47 -6.97
C PRO A 46 14.98 -34.93 -7.41
N ASN A 47 16.09 -35.21 -8.09
CA ASN A 47 16.46 -36.57 -8.45
C ASN A 47 17.67 -36.99 -7.64
N ASN A 48 17.45 -37.16 -6.34
CA ASN A 48 18.13 -38.18 -5.54
C ASN A 48 17.47 -38.28 -4.18
N ASN A 49 16.84 -39.42 -3.98
CA ASN A 49 16.31 -39.91 -2.72
C ASN A 49 17.42 -39.82 -1.65
N ARG A 50 17.29 -38.88 -0.70
CA ARG A 50 18.08 -38.86 0.53
C ARG A 50 17.12 -38.65 1.68
N ASP A 51 16.79 -39.76 2.33
CA ASP A 51 16.15 -39.83 3.63
C ASP A 51 16.80 -38.83 4.58
N THR A 52 16.18 -37.67 4.72
CA THR A 52 16.52 -36.70 5.76
C THR A 52 15.19 -36.22 6.32
N SER A 53 14.84 -36.73 7.50
CA SER A 53 13.58 -36.53 8.22
C SER A 53 13.43 -35.11 8.78
N VAL A 54 13.58 -34.10 7.93
CA VAL A 54 13.28 -32.70 8.24
C VAL A 54 12.22 -32.27 7.25
N ALA A 55 10.98 -32.16 7.74
CA ALA A 55 9.78 -31.86 6.96
C ALA A 55 10.06 -30.75 5.93
N ALA A 56 10.12 -31.14 4.65
CA ALA A 56 10.11 -30.21 3.54
C ALA A 56 8.86 -29.33 3.64
N PRO A 57 8.90 -28.05 3.20
CA PRO A 57 7.71 -27.23 3.16
C PRO A 57 6.68 -27.90 2.24
N THR A 58 5.64 -28.45 2.85
CA THR A 58 4.59 -29.22 2.18
C THR A 58 3.99 -28.47 1.00
N THR A 59 3.95 -27.14 1.07
CA THR A 59 3.44 -26.25 0.01
C THR A 59 4.06 -26.47 -1.37
N ALA A 60 5.35 -26.81 -1.47
CA ALA A 60 5.96 -27.07 -2.79
C ALA A 60 5.48 -28.41 -3.38
N GLN A 61 5.35 -29.44 -2.54
CA GLN A 61 4.83 -30.75 -2.95
C GLN A 61 3.34 -30.68 -3.35
N GLU A 62 2.56 -29.79 -2.75
CA GLU A 62 1.14 -29.61 -3.11
C GLU A 62 0.93 -28.96 -4.50
N LEU A 63 1.90 -28.20 -5.02
CA LEU A 63 1.88 -27.67 -6.39
C LEU A 63 2.39 -28.67 -7.42
N ASP A 64 3.23 -29.63 -7.01
CA ASP A 64 3.75 -30.71 -7.86
C ASP A 64 2.76 -31.87 -8.01
N ASP A 65 1.81 -32.02 -7.08
CA ASP A 65 0.75 -33.03 -7.15
C ASP A 65 -0.17 -32.79 -8.38
N PRO A 66 -0.19 -33.67 -9.41
CA PRO A 66 -0.97 -33.44 -10.63
C PRO A 66 -2.48 -33.35 -10.34
N ARG A 67 -2.97 -34.01 -9.28
CA ARG A 67 -4.37 -33.94 -8.86
C ARG A 67 -4.72 -32.62 -8.18
N LYS A 68 -3.84 -32.08 -7.33
CA LYS A 68 -4.05 -30.77 -6.68
C LYS A 68 -3.85 -29.64 -7.67
N ARG A 69 -2.88 -29.75 -8.58
CA ARG A 69 -2.70 -28.88 -9.72
C ARG A 69 -3.89 -28.94 -10.67
N ALA A 70 -4.43 -30.13 -10.97
CA ALA A 70 -5.66 -30.27 -11.77
C ALA A 70 -6.89 -29.74 -11.03
N ALA A 71 -6.99 -29.86 -9.71
CA ALA A 71 -8.08 -29.30 -8.92
C ALA A 71 -7.98 -27.76 -8.82
N PHE A 72 -6.77 -27.23 -8.68
CA PHE A 72 -6.48 -25.79 -8.72
C PHE A 72 -6.73 -25.23 -10.12
N LEU A 73 -6.23 -25.90 -11.17
CA LEU A 73 -6.54 -25.56 -12.56
C LEU A 73 -8.04 -25.73 -12.82
N ARG A 74 -8.75 -26.72 -12.31
CA ARG A 74 -10.22 -26.81 -12.47
C ARG A 74 -10.96 -25.69 -11.74
N ARG A 75 -10.51 -25.33 -10.53
CA ARG A 75 -11.07 -24.24 -9.72
C ARG A 75 -10.75 -22.85 -10.30
N ASN A 76 -9.62 -22.70 -10.98
CA ASN A 76 -9.17 -21.47 -11.62
C ASN A 76 -9.49 -21.39 -13.12
N MET A 77 -9.71 -22.54 -13.79
CA MET A 77 -10.10 -22.72 -15.20
C MET A 77 -11.52 -23.28 -15.31
N GLN A 78 -12.45 -22.73 -14.55
CA GLN A 78 -13.84 -22.67 -15.00
C GLN A 78 -14.06 -21.35 -15.74
N GLY A 79 -13.17 -21.10 -16.70
CA GLY A 79 -13.45 -20.38 -17.94
C GLY A 79 -13.28 -21.42 -19.04
N SER A 80 -14.39 -21.90 -19.57
CA SER A 80 -14.42 -22.73 -20.77
C SER A 80 -13.92 -21.89 -21.95
N VAL A 81 -12.63 -21.97 -22.28
CA VAL A 81 -12.09 -21.28 -23.46
C VAL A 81 -11.95 -22.30 -24.59
N SER A 82 -12.96 -22.31 -25.45
CA SER A 82 -12.96 -22.97 -26.75
C SER A 82 -12.16 -22.22 -27.82
N ASP A 83 -11.36 -21.19 -27.48
CA ASP A 83 -10.59 -20.40 -28.46
C ASP A 83 -9.23 -19.96 -27.89
N ASN A 84 -8.14 -20.65 -28.25
CA ASN A 84 -6.78 -20.18 -27.94
C ASN A 84 -5.85 -20.27 -29.16
N ILE A 85 -5.31 -19.12 -29.57
CA ILE A 85 -4.03 -18.77 -30.22
C ILE A 85 -3.55 -19.49 -31.50
N PHE A 86 -4.08 -20.66 -31.85
CA PHE A 86 -3.97 -21.24 -33.20
C PHE A 86 -5.25 -21.00 -34.03
N GLN A 87 -6.23 -20.29 -33.45
CA GLN A 87 -7.53 -20.07 -34.08
C GLN A 87 -7.44 -19.13 -35.28
N ASP A 88 -6.68 -18.04 -35.20
CA ASP A 88 -6.50 -17.11 -36.32
C ASP A 88 -5.64 -17.68 -37.47
N GLU A 89 -4.92 -18.78 -37.26
CA GLU A 89 -4.27 -19.55 -38.35
C GLU A 89 -5.28 -20.49 -39.05
N ILE A 90 -6.30 -20.94 -38.31
CA ILE A 90 -7.47 -21.67 -38.83
C ILE A 90 -8.45 -20.71 -39.54
N ASP A 91 -8.58 -19.47 -39.06
CA ASP A 91 -9.52 -18.46 -39.56
C ASP A 91 -8.94 -17.51 -40.63
N ALA A 92 -7.62 -17.26 -40.65
CA ALA A 92 -6.94 -16.59 -41.78
C ALA A 92 -6.86 -17.48 -43.05
N ALA A 93 -7.07 -18.80 -42.92
CA ALA A 93 -7.41 -19.68 -44.05
C ALA A 93 -8.83 -19.43 -44.58
N ALA A 94 -9.66 -18.72 -43.82
CA ALA A 94 -11.08 -18.59 -44.08
C ALA A 94 -11.55 -17.24 -44.64
N LYS A 95 -10.80 -16.11 -44.53
CA LYS A 95 -10.85 -14.89 -45.41
C LYS A 95 -10.46 -13.57 -44.70
N GLY A 96 -9.67 -12.73 -45.38
CA GLY A 96 -9.24 -11.40 -44.94
C GLY A 96 -10.19 -10.21 -45.26
N PRO A 97 -9.70 -8.96 -45.26
CA PRO A 97 -9.75 -8.11 -44.06
C PRO A 97 -10.42 -6.72 -44.27
N ASN A 98 -11.04 -6.16 -43.22
CA ASN A 98 -11.12 -4.71 -43.00
C ASN A 98 -11.41 -4.34 -41.52
N VAL A 99 -11.00 -3.13 -41.10
CA VAL A 99 -10.35 -2.83 -39.81
C VAL A 99 -11.17 -1.88 -38.90
N GLY A 100 -11.10 -2.07 -37.56
CA GLY A 100 -10.96 -0.96 -36.59
C GLY A 100 -11.93 -0.86 -35.39
N ALA A 101 -11.49 -1.27 -34.19
CA ALA A 101 -11.74 -0.63 -32.88
C ALA A 101 -11.03 -1.40 -31.73
N GLU A 102 -10.02 -0.79 -31.10
CA GLU A 102 -9.16 -1.42 -30.07
C GLU A 102 -9.77 -1.28 -28.66
N SER A 103 -10.22 -2.39 -28.06
CA SER A 103 -10.61 -2.52 -26.64
C SER A 103 -9.76 -3.59 -25.96
N PHE A 104 -9.39 -3.35 -24.70
CA PHE A 104 -8.76 -4.30 -23.75
C PHE A 104 -9.27 -5.75 -23.92
N PRO A 105 -8.44 -6.80 -23.80
CA PRO A 105 -8.81 -8.16 -24.19
C PRO A 105 -9.93 -8.68 -23.28
N GLY A 106 -11.07 -8.95 -23.93
CA GLY A 106 -12.32 -9.36 -23.32
C GLY A 106 -12.33 -10.82 -22.88
N THR A 107 -12.90 -11.05 -21.70
CA THR A 107 -13.74 -12.22 -21.44
C THR A 107 -15.16 -11.68 -21.47
N SER A 108 -15.89 -11.91 -22.56
CA SER A 108 -17.29 -11.50 -22.74
C SER A 108 -18.29 -12.46 -22.08
N ASP A 109 -17.81 -13.34 -21.21
CA ASP A 109 -18.63 -14.28 -20.46
C ASP A 109 -18.90 -13.72 -19.05
N PRO A 110 -20.16 -13.41 -18.70
CA PRO A 110 -20.51 -12.88 -17.37
C PRO A 110 -20.09 -13.83 -16.23
N ASP A 111 -20.11 -15.15 -16.49
CA ASP A 111 -19.72 -16.19 -15.53
C ASP A 111 -18.21 -16.21 -15.25
N ALA A 112 -17.37 -15.93 -16.26
CA ALA A 112 -15.93 -15.86 -16.10
C ALA A 112 -15.54 -14.67 -15.23
N VAL A 113 -16.11 -13.48 -15.51
CA VAL A 113 -15.88 -12.27 -14.70
C VAL A 113 -16.32 -12.48 -13.25
N GLU A 114 -17.47 -13.15 -13.03
CA GLU A 114 -17.95 -13.45 -11.68
C GLU A 114 -16.99 -14.38 -10.91
N SER A 115 -16.47 -15.41 -11.57
CA SER A 115 -15.52 -16.35 -10.98
C SER A 115 -14.20 -15.67 -10.55
N TYR A 116 -13.63 -14.78 -11.37
CA TYR A 116 -12.43 -14.00 -11.03
C TYR A 116 -12.70 -13.08 -9.83
N GLN A 117 -13.84 -12.40 -9.80
CA GLN A 117 -14.25 -11.58 -8.67
C GLN A 117 -14.45 -12.42 -7.39
N GLN A 118 -14.98 -13.64 -7.49
CA GLN A 118 -15.12 -14.55 -6.36
C GLN A 118 -13.74 -15.00 -5.84
N GLN A 119 -12.80 -15.34 -6.72
CA GLN A 119 -11.42 -15.68 -6.33
C GLN A 119 -10.70 -14.51 -5.66
N GLU A 120 -10.83 -13.30 -6.20
CA GLU A 120 -10.29 -12.09 -5.56
C GLU A 120 -10.93 -11.83 -4.20
N ARG A 121 -12.26 -11.99 -4.07
CA ARG A 121 -12.97 -11.86 -2.79
C ARG A 121 -12.46 -12.87 -1.76
N GLN A 122 -12.25 -14.12 -2.18
CA GLN A 122 -11.68 -15.17 -1.34
C GLN A 122 -10.25 -14.83 -0.91
N ALA A 123 -9.39 -14.38 -1.83
CA ALA A 123 -8.03 -13.94 -1.51
C ALA A 123 -8.02 -12.74 -0.55
N LYS A 124 -8.97 -11.81 -0.71
CA LYS A 124 -9.22 -10.65 0.16
C LYS A 124 -10.01 -11.00 1.43
N THR A 125 -10.27 -12.28 1.71
CA THR A 125 -10.91 -12.68 2.97
C THR A 125 -10.01 -12.28 4.13
N ARG A 126 -10.63 -11.79 5.21
CA ARG A 126 -9.91 -11.36 6.42
C ARG A 126 -8.97 -12.43 6.96
N GLU A 127 -9.35 -13.70 6.88
CA GLU A 127 -8.54 -14.84 7.33
C GLU A 127 -7.28 -15.02 6.48
N ASN A 128 -7.42 -14.95 5.16
CA ASN A 128 -6.31 -15.08 4.22
C ASN A 128 -5.33 -13.91 4.35
N MET A 129 -5.87 -12.70 4.55
CA MET A 129 -5.05 -11.50 4.74
C MET A 129 -4.49 -11.38 6.16
N ALA A 130 -5.05 -12.07 7.16
CA ALA A 130 -4.73 -11.87 8.58
C ALA A 130 -3.22 -12.01 8.85
N MET A 131 -2.55 -12.94 8.18
CA MET A 131 -1.11 -13.16 8.33
C MET A 131 -0.27 -11.96 7.88
N VAL A 132 -0.73 -11.19 6.89
CA VAL A 132 -0.04 -10.02 6.33
C VAL A 132 -0.51 -8.73 6.99
N THR A 133 -1.83 -8.56 7.18
CA THR A 133 -2.42 -7.34 7.76
C THR A 133 -2.20 -7.24 9.27
N ASP A 134 -2.26 -8.36 10.00
CA ASP A 134 -2.20 -8.44 11.47
C ASP A 134 -1.16 -9.49 11.93
N PRO A 135 0.14 -9.31 11.65
CA PRO A 135 1.17 -10.31 11.96
C PRO A 135 1.39 -10.55 13.47
N ASP A 136 1.10 -9.56 14.33
CA ASP A 136 1.13 -9.72 15.80
C ASP A 136 -0.15 -9.15 16.44
N PRO A 137 -1.16 -10.01 16.68
CA PRO A 137 -2.43 -9.57 17.25
C PRO A 137 -2.30 -9.15 18.72
N ARG A 138 -1.33 -9.69 19.47
CA ARG A 138 -1.21 -9.43 20.92
C ARG A 138 -0.70 -8.02 21.19
N SER A 139 0.30 -7.55 20.44
CA SER A 139 0.78 -6.17 20.56
C SER A 139 -0.27 -5.17 20.08
N ARG A 140 -1.00 -5.48 18.98
CA ARG A 140 -2.12 -4.66 18.50
C ARG A 140 -3.19 -4.46 19.59
N LEU A 141 -3.60 -5.52 20.28
CA LEU A 141 -4.59 -5.43 21.37
C LEU A 141 -4.10 -4.56 22.54
N ARG A 142 -2.82 -4.69 22.94
CA ARG A 142 -2.23 -3.85 24.00
C ARG A 142 -2.20 -2.37 23.59
N TRP A 143 -1.85 -2.09 22.33
CA TRP A 143 -1.85 -0.74 21.80
C TRP A 143 -3.26 -0.16 21.71
N GLN A 144 -4.24 -0.94 21.23
CA GLN A 144 -5.66 -0.55 21.20
C GLN A 144 -6.17 -0.21 22.60
N ARG A 145 -5.92 -1.07 23.60
CA ARG A 145 -6.26 -0.81 25.00
C ARG A 145 -5.64 0.51 25.50
N LYS A 146 -4.36 0.75 25.21
CA LYS A 146 -3.68 2.01 25.57
C LYS A 146 -4.36 3.23 24.93
N LYS A 147 -4.75 3.14 23.65
CA LYS A 147 -5.43 4.22 22.93
C LYS A 147 -6.85 4.47 23.43
N VAL A 148 -7.60 3.43 23.74
CA VAL A 148 -8.93 3.54 24.36
C VAL A 148 -8.83 4.22 25.74
N ILE A 149 -7.86 3.83 26.57
CA ILE A 149 -7.62 4.49 27.87
C ILE A 149 -7.23 5.96 27.66
N GLN A 150 -6.39 6.28 26.68
CA GLN A 150 -6.02 7.66 26.37
C GLN A 150 -7.26 8.48 25.96
N MET A 151 -8.10 7.93 25.08
CA MET A 151 -9.35 8.55 24.64
C MET A 151 -10.30 8.82 25.81
N LEU A 152 -10.48 7.83 26.69
CA LEU A 152 -11.30 7.96 27.90
C LEU A 152 -10.74 9.02 28.85
N ARG A 153 -9.42 9.08 29.05
CA ARG A 153 -8.79 10.13 29.88
C ARG A 153 -8.96 11.54 29.31
N SER A 154 -8.93 11.68 27.98
CA SER A 154 -9.18 12.95 27.31
C SER A 154 -10.66 13.33 27.21
N ASN A 155 -11.57 12.48 27.71
CA ASN A 155 -13.03 12.67 27.58
C ASN A 155 -13.49 12.96 26.15
N GLY A 156 -12.83 12.38 25.14
CA GLY A 156 -13.15 12.61 23.73
C GLY A 156 -12.65 13.94 23.15
N ALA A 157 -11.84 14.72 23.86
CA ALA A 157 -11.22 15.92 23.31
C ALA A 157 -10.25 15.56 22.16
N ILE A 158 -10.50 16.12 20.98
CA ILE A 158 -9.71 15.87 19.76
C ILE A 158 -8.63 16.95 19.64
N SER A 159 -7.37 16.54 19.56
CA SER A 159 -6.27 17.46 19.30
C SER A 159 -6.37 18.09 17.89
N LYS A 160 -5.78 19.28 17.69
CA LYS A 160 -5.76 19.92 16.35
C LYS A 160 -5.17 18.99 15.29
N GLU A 161 -4.11 18.27 15.64
CA GLU A 161 -3.45 17.31 14.75
C GLU A 161 -4.34 16.12 14.39
N ASP A 162 -5.08 15.58 15.35
CA ASP A 162 -6.00 14.47 15.10
C ASP A 162 -7.16 14.92 14.24
N ARG A 163 -7.69 16.13 14.48
CA ARG A 163 -8.72 16.74 13.62
C ARG A 163 -8.23 16.86 12.19
N ILE A 164 -7.04 17.41 11.98
CA ILE A 164 -6.40 17.54 10.66
C ILE A 164 -6.26 16.17 9.99
N LYS A 165 -5.77 15.14 10.70
CA LYS A 165 -5.61 13.79 10.15
C LYS A 165 -6.94 13.12 9.79
N MET A 166 -8.02 13.45 10.48
CA MET A 166 -9.36 12.94 10.21
C MET A 166 -10.03 13.65 9.03
N THR A 167 -9.88 14.98 8.92
CA THR A 167 -10.59 15.79 7.92
C THR A 167 -9.81 15.97 6.62
N GLU A 168 -8.48 16.02 6.69
CA GLU A 168 -7.63 16.33 5.54
C GLU A 168 -7.09 15.07 4.86
N ARG A 169 -7.30 14.99 3.53
CA ARG A 169 -6.62 14.01 2.68
C ARG A 169 -5.18 14.46 2.42
N GLN A 170 -4.21 13.57 2.64
CA GLN A 170 -2.83 13.77 2.21
C GLN A 170 -2.26 12.50 1.56
N LEU A 171 -1.37 12.68 0.59
CA LEU A 171 -0.50 11.63 0.10
C LEU A 171 0.96 12.00 0.38
N LEU A 172 1.69 11.10 1.04
CA LEU A 172 3.16 11.14 1.09
C LEU A 172 3.66 10.09 0.11
N HIS A 173 4.36 10.54 -0.92
CA HIS A 173 5.02 9.66 -1.87
C HIS A 173 6.54 9.75 -1.67
N LYS A 174 7.26 8.66 -1.95
CA LYS A 174 8.70 8.58 -1.81
C LYS A 174 9.29 7.93 -3.05
N SER A 175 10.20 8.65 -3.70
CA SER A 175 10.90 8.17 -4.89
C SER A 175 11.92 7.09 -4.56
N GLU A 176 12.37 6.39 -5.59
CA GLU A 176 13.57 5.58 -5.52
C GLU A 176 14.85 6.42 -5.39
N PHE A 177 15.98 5.73 -5.21
CA PHE A 177 17.28 6.36 -5.06
C PHE A 177 17.86 6.82 -6.40
N MET A 178 17.79 8.13 -6.63
CA MET A 178 18.32 8.78 -7.81
C MET A 178 19.85 8.97 -7.78
N PRO A 179 20.51 8.99 -8.95
CA PRO A 179 21.96 9.17 -9.13
C PRO A 179 22.48 10.59 -8.88
N THR A 180 22.03 11.28 -7.83
CA THR A 180 22.34 12.69 -7.60
C THR A 180 22.69 13.00 -6.15
N SER A 181 23.16 14.22 -5.92
CA SER A 181 23.46 14.76 -4.60
C SER A 181 22.26 15.50 -4.03
N VAL A 182 22.15 15.50 -2.70
CA VAL A 182 21.07 16.20 -1.97
C VAL A 182 21.02 17.66 -2.40
N LYS A 183 22.17 18.34 -2.42
CA LYS A 183 22.26 19.76 -2.78
C LYS A 183 21.73 20.07 -4.18
N LYS A 184 21.97 19.18 -5.16
CA LYS A 184 21.52 19.35 -6.54
C LYS A 184 20.00 19.15 -6.66
N LEU A 185 19.48 18.13 -5.98
CA LEU A 185 18.06 17.80 -6.02
C LEU A 185 17.20 18.76 -5.19
N VAL A 186 17.75 19.31 -4.10
CA VAL A 186 17.09 20.34 -3.27
C VAL A 186 16.71 21.56 -4.09
N MET A 187 17.49 21.95 -5.11
CA MET A 187 17.13 23.08 -5.96
C MET A 187 15.81 22.86 -6.71
N LEU A 188 15.58 21.65 -7.25
CA LEU A 188 14.33 21.30 -7.91
C LEU A 188 13.18 21.17 -6.92
N SER A 189 13.42 20.49 -5.79
CA SER A 189 12.45 20.30 -4.72
C SER A 189 11.88 21.63 -4.21
N ARG A 190 12.74 22.64 -4.01
CA ARG A 190 12.30 23.97 -3.56
C ARG A 190 11.52 24.73 -4.64
N GLN A 191 11.82 24.50 -5.92
CA GLN A 191 11.18 25.20 -7.04
C GLN A 191 9.71 24.81 -7.23
N ILE A 192 9.34 23.58 -6.88
CA ILE A 192 7.99 23.04 -7.05
C ILE A 192 7.13 23.10 -5.77
N ALA A 193 7.74 23.34 -4.61
CA ALA A 193 7.01 23.47 -3.36
C ALA A 193 5.99 24.63 -3.44
N GLY A 194 4.75 24.38 -3.02
CA GLY A 194 3.65 25.34 -3.05
C GLY A 194 2.91 25.46 -4.38
N LYS A 195 3.44 24.90 -5.49
CA LYS A 195 2.77 24.92 -6.79
C LYS A 195 1.70 23.83 -6.91
N TYR A 196 0.72 24.02 -7.79
CA TYR A 196 -0.18 22.96 -8.20
C TYR A 196 0.59 21.83 -8.88
N VAL A 197 0.09 20.59 -8.77
CA VAL A 197 0.79 19.43 -9.34
C VAL A 197 0.96 19.54 -10.85
N ASP A 198 -0.05 20.01 -11.59
CA ASP A 198 0.05 20.20 -13.05
C ASP A 198 1.09 21.28 -13.42
N ASP A 199 1.15 22.37 -12.66
CA ASP A 199 2.11 23.46 -12.88
C ASP A 199 3.54 22.99 -12.55
N ALA A 200 3.69 22.15 -11.52
CA ALA A 200 4.96 21.52 -11.17
C ALA A 200 5.42 20.54 -12.27
N ILE A 201 4.53 19.72 -12.83
CA ILE A 201 4.82 18.83 -13.97
C ILE A 201 5.29 19.64 -15.16
N THR A 202 4.56 20.72 -15.50
CA THR A 202 4.92 21.64 -16.59
C THR A 202 6.29 22.28 -16.34
N GLN A 203 6.57 22.70 -15.11
CA GLN A 203 7.86 23.29 -14.74
C GLN A 203 9.02 22.30 -14.86
N MET A 204 8.80 21.02 -14.53
CA MET A 204 9.80 19.97 -14.66
C MET A 204 10.03 19.57 -16.12
N GLN A 205 8.96 19.53 -16.93
CA GLN A 205 9.02 19.27 -18.36
C GLN A 205 9.96 20.26 -19.08
N TRP A 206 9.88 21.54 -18.73
CA TRP A 206 10.69 22.60 -19.35
C TRP A 206 11.98 22.93 -18.59
N SER A 207 12.32 22.15 -17.56
CA SER A 207 13.53 22.39 -16.78
C SER A 207 14.77 21.82 -17.48
N LYS A 208 15.82 22.61 -17.55
CA LYS A 208 17.11 22.22 -18.14
C LYS A 208 17.90 21.21 -17.29
N LYS A 209 17.44 20.89 -16.07
CA LYS A 209 18.17 20.01 -15.14
C LYS A 209 17.91 18.55 -15.49
N LYS A 210 18.97 17.74 -15.60
CA LYS A 210 18.87 16.28 -15.87
C LYS A 210 17.85 15.57 -14.96
N MET A 211 17.88 15.88 -13.67
CA MET A 211 17.00 15.23 -12.68
C MET A 211 15.54 15.70 -12.74
N ALA A 212 15.21 16.70 -13.55
CA ALA A 212 13.82 17.15 -13.68
C ALA A 212 12.94 16.11 -14.36
N ALA A 213 13.48 15.33 -15.31
CA ALA A 213 12.75 14.23 -15.95
C ALA A 213 12.31 13.18 -14.93
N GLU A 214 13.21 12.78 -14.02
CA GLU A 214 12.90 11.83 -12.93
C GLU A 214 11.87 12.42 -11.96
N VAL A 215 12.04 13.68 -11.55
CA VAL A 215 11.08 14.34 -10.64
C VAL A 215 9.70 14.46 -11.29
N LYS A 216 9.63 14.70 -12.61
CA LYS A 216 8.37 14.71 -13.37
C LYS A 216 7.69 13.34 -13.30
N TYR A 217 8.42 12.27 -13.58
CA TYR A 217 7.89 10.90 -13.49
C TYR A 217 7.31 10.61 -12.10
N TYR A 218 8.04 10.92 -11.03
CA TYR A 218 7.54 10.71 -9.66
C TYR A 218 6.38 11.65 -9.29
N LEU A 219 6.23 12.82 -9.93
CA LEU A 219 5.05 13.67 -9.76
C LEU A 219 3.81 13.06 -10.42
N GLU A 220 3.97 12.47 -11.61
CA GLU A 220 2.91 11.75 -12.32
C GLU A 220 2.48 10.50 -11.52
N GLU A 221 3.44 9.70 -11.07
CA GLU A 221 3.18 8.56 -10.19
C GLU A 221 2.48 8.98 -8.89
N ALA A 222 2.95 10.05 -8.24
CA ALA A 222 2.32 10.54 -7.02
C ALA A 222 0.90 11.08 -7.27
N ARG A 223 0.64 11.71 -8.42
CA ARG A 223 -0.70 12.14 -8.82
C ARG A 223 -1.62 10.93 -8.96
N ASP A 224 -1.20 9.89 -9.66
CA ASP A 224 -2.02 8.72 -9.91
C ASP A 224 -2.31 7.96 -8.61
N LEU A 225 -1.31 7.80 -7.75
CA LEU A 225 -1.48 7.24 -6.41
C LEU A 225 -2.39 8.10 -5.53
N ALA A 226 -2.35 9.43 -5.66
CA ALA A 226 -3.22 10.35 -4.91
C ALA A 226 -4.68 10.19 -5.31
N VAL A 227 -4.96 10.04 -6.60
CA VAL A 227 -6.29 9.76 -7.14
C VAL A 227 -6.75 8.38 -6.67
N ALA A 228 -5.94 7.34 -6.89
CA ALA A 228 -6.32 5.95 -6.61
C ALA A 228 -6.48 5.64 -5.11
N HIS A 229 -5.51 6.02 -4.27
CA HIS A 229 -5.52 5.68 -2.85
C HIS A 229 -6.33 6.64 -1.98
N ARG A 230 -6.32 7.93 -2.31
CA ARG A 230 -6.89 8.99 -1.46
C ARG A 230 -8.12 9.65 -2.07
N GLY A 231 -8.43 9.40 -3.33
CA GLY A 231 -9.56 10.02 -4.03
C GLY A 231 -9.41 11.54 -4.16
N MET A 232 -8.19 12.05 -4.31
CA MET A 232 -7.93 13.47 -4.53
C MET A 232 -8.15 13.86 -6.01
N GLY A 233 -8.51 15.12 -6.29
CA GLY A 233 -8.62 15.64 -7.66
C GLY A 233 -9.87 15.24 -8.46
N LEU A 234 -10.90 14.65 -7.82
CA LEU A 234 -12.14 14.20 -8.46
C LEU A 234 -13.30 15.22 -8.36
N GLY A 235 -13.11 16.35 -7.70
CA GLY A 235 -14.19 17.31 -7.42
C GLY A 235 -14.78 17.95 -8.68
N LYS A 236 -13.96 18.20 -9.72
CA LYS A 236 -14.41 18.77 -10.99
C LYS A 236 -15.47 17.93 -11.69
N VAL A 237 -15.30 16.60 -11.70
CA VAL A 237 -16.27 15.67 -12.31
C VAL A 237 -17.55 15.58 -11.49
N ASN A 238 -17.43 15.69 -10.16
CA ASN A 238 -18.55 15.63 -9.24
C ASN A 238 -19.30 16.98 -9.07
N GLY A 239 -18.91 18.02 -9.80
CA GLY A 239 -19.50 19.36 -9.69
C GLY A 239 -19.17 20.12 -8.41
N GLN A 240 -18.20 19.66 -7.61
CA GLN A 240 -17.79 20.28 -6.33
C GLN A 240 -16.82 21.44 -6.55
N THR A 241 -17.16 22.36 -7.46
CA THR A 241 -16.38 23.59 -7.70
C THR A 241 -16.96 24.72 -6.88
N PHE A 242 -16.14 25.68 -6.43
CA PHE A 242 -16.69 26.88 -5.82
C PHE A 242 -17.34 27.76 -6.90
N GLU A 243 -18.55 28.25 -6.63
CA GLU A 243 -19.25 29.21 -7.52
C GLU A 243 -18.44 30.51 -7.65
N GLU A 244 -17.83 30.96 -6.54
CA GLU A 244 -16.91 32.08 -6.50
C GLU A 244 -15.49 31.61 -6.12
N PRO A 245 -14.46 31.99 -6.89
CA PRO A 245 -13.08 31.57 -6.60
C PRO A 245 -12.60 32.17 -5.28
N LYS A 246 -12.13 31.32 -4.37
CA LYS A 246 -11.65 31.75 -3.06
C LYS A 246 -10.22 32.29 -3.18
N LYS A 247 -10.03 33.58 -2.83
CA LYS A 247 -8.70 34.18 -2.74
C LYS A 247 -8.05 33.81 -1.42
N ILE A 248 -6.89 33.16 -1.49
CA ILE A 248 -6.12 32.73 -0.32
C ILE A 248 -4.71 33.29 -0.44
N GLN A 249 -4.17 33.81 0.67
CA GLN A 249 -2.77 34.18 0.75
C GLN A 249 -1.95 32.97 1.21
N THR A 250 -0.89 32.65 0.45
CA THR A 250 0.07 31.60 0.80
C THR A 250 0.99 32.11 1.92
N LYS A 251 1.66 31.20 2.64
CA LYS A 251 2.68 31.54 3.66
C LYS A 251 3.77 32.48 3.12
N ASP A 252 4.10 32.37 1.84
CA ASP A 252 5.11 33.20 1.18
C ASP A 252 4.57 34.59 0.74
N GLY A 253 3.30 34.90 1.05
CA GLY A 253 2.66 36.18 0.75
C GLY A 253 1.98 36.27 -0.61
N SER A 254 2.14 35.28 -1.50
CA SER A 254 1.49 35.24 -2.81
C SER A 254 -0.01 34.97 -2.70
N TRP A 255 -0.80 35.75 -3.42
CA TRP A 255 -2.24 35.53 -3.57
C TRP A 255 -2.51 34.47 -4.63
N ILE A 256 -3.33 33.48 -4.30
CA ILE A 256 -3.75 32.41 -5.19
C ILE A 256 -5.28 32.34 -5.18
N GLU A 257 -5.86 32.23 -6.37
CA GLU A 257 -7.31 32.06 -6.55
C GLU A 257 -7.61 30.56 -6.71
N VAL A 258 -8.38 30.00 -5.78
CA VAL A 258 -8.75 28.58 -5.77
C VAL A 258 -10.18 28.44 -6.30
N SER A 259 -10.32 27.92 -7.52
CA SER A 259 -11.61 27.56 -8.12
C SER A 259 -12.06 26.16 -7.73
N ASP A 260 -11.20 25.15 -7.95
CA ASP A 260 -11.43 23.77 -7.55
C ASP A 260 -10.75 23.47 -6.20
N PRO A 261 -11.52 23.21 -5.12
CA PRO A 261 -10.96 22.84 -3.81
C PRO A 261 -10.21 21.51 -3.81
N THR A 262 -10.57 20.60 -4.71
CA THR A 262 -10.02 19.24 -4.72
C THR A 262 -8.72 19.12 -5.53
N ARG A 263 -8.39 20.16 -6.31
CA ARG A 263 -7.15 20.23 -7.09
C ARG A 263 -5.95 20.07 -6.16
N MET A 264 -5.04 19.17 -6.50
CA MET A 264 -3.90 18.88 -5.64
C MET A 264 -2.72 19.83 -5.88
N TYR A 265 -2.01 20.14 -4.81
CA TYR A 265 -0.79 20.94 -4.84
C TYR A 265 0.32 20.26 -4.03
N VAL A 266 1.56 20.63 -4.31
CA VAL A 266 2.74 20.14 -3.59
C VAL A 266 2.88 20.92 -2.29
N ALA A 267 2.43 20.34 -1.18
CA ALA A 267 2.41 21.01 0.12
C ALA A 267 3.80 21.12 0.75
N GLN A 268 4.54 20.01 0.74
CA GLN A 268 5.94 19.98 1.17
C GLN A 268 6.73 19.15 0.18
N SER A 269 8.00 19.48 0.02
CA SER A 269 8.91 18.76 -0.86
C SER A 269 10.29 18.79 -0.23
N TRP A 270 10.82 17.62 0.09
CA TRP A 270 12.15 17.48 0.69
C TRP A 270 12.94 16.33 0.08
N VAL A 271 14.24 16.32 0.35
CA VAL A 271 15.19 15.36 -0.22
C VAL A 271 15.88 14.62 0.91
N GLY A 272 15.88 13.28 0.82
CA GLY A 272 16.59 12.38 1.71
C GLY A 272 17.90 11.90 1.09
N ARG A 273 18.91 11.68 1.95
CA ARG A 273 20.18 11.07 1.55
C ARG A 273 20.03 9.54 1.49
N GLY A 274 20.49 8.94 0.41
CA GLY A 274 20.54 7.49 0.24
C GLY A 274 21.93 6.90 0.55
N PRO A 275 22.07 5.57 0.39
CA PRO A 275 23.37 4.91 0.48
C PRO A 275 24.34 5.44 -0.58
N TRP A 276 25.64 5.43 -0.28
CA TRP A 276 26.65 5.76 -1.27
C TRP A 276 26.66 4.71 -2.37
N ARG A 277 26.61 5.13 -3.64
CA ARG A 277 26.62 4.19 -4.78
C ARG A 277 28.00 3.65 -5.07
N GLY A 278 29.02 4.45 -4.79
CA GLY A 278 30.40 4.08 -5.02
C GLY A 278 31.34 5.05 -4.33
N LYS A 279 32.60 4.62 -4.22
CA LYS A 279 33.73 5.44 -3.79
C LYS A 279 34.84 5.26 -4.80
N GLU A 280 35.50 6.34 -5.17
CA GLU A 280 36.59 6.38 -6.12
C GLU A 280 37.79 7.09 -5.48
N TYR A 281 38.98 6.59 -5.72
CA TYR A 281 40.22 7.24 -5.27
C TYR A 281 40.60 8.34 -6.26
N ASP A 282 40.76 9.56 -5.75
CA ASP A 282 41.15 10.75 -6.52
C ASP A 282 42.65 10.99 -6.30
N TYR A 283 43.46 10.57 -7.27
CA TYR A 283 44.91 10.71 -7.23
C TYR A 283 45.31 12.15 -7.57
N LYS A 284 46.00 12.81 -6.63
CA LYS A 284 46.47 14.19 -6.77
C LYS A 284 47.99 14.25 -6.82
N GLY A 285 48.52 15.41 -7.19
CA GLY A 285 49.96 15.65 -7.19
C GLY A 285 50.59 15.46 -5.81
N ARG A 286 51.90 15.15 -5.79
CA ARG A 286 52.71 14.95 -4.58
C ARG A 286 52.25 13.79 -3.69
N GLY A 287 51.78 12.69 -4.28
CA GLY A 287 51.39 11.47 -3.55
C GLY A 287 50.16 11.62 -2.66
N ARG A 288 49.35 12.67 -2.85
CA ARG A 288 48.11 12.91 -2.11
C ARG A 288 46.97 12.14 -2.77
N THR A 289 46.12 11.50 -1.97
CA THR A 289 44.93 10.79 -2.47
C THR A 289 43.70 11.24 -1.72
N GLY A 290 42.66 11.65 -2.46
CA GLY A 290 41.33 11.91 -1.93
C GLY A 290 40.39 10.72 -2.17
N THR A 291 39.20 10.77 -1.56
CA THR A 291 38.12 9.82 -1.88
C THR A 291 36.89 10.58 -2.36
N ILE A 292 36.53 10.39 -3.63
CA ILE A 292 35.28 10.88 -4.20
C ILE A 292 34.19 9.87 -3.85
N GLN A 293 33.06 10.35 -3.34
CA GLN A 293 31.93 9.51 -2.96
C GLN A 293 30.75 9.84 -3.87
N HIS A 294 30.21 8.84 -4.57
CA HIS A 294 29.06 9.01 -5.45
C HIS A 294 27.77 8.91 -4.64
N PRO A 295 27.03 10.02 -4.45
CA PRO A 295 25.80 10.00 -3.67
C PRO A 295 24.66 9.31 -4.43
N SER A 296 23.71 8.79 -3.66
CA SER A 296 22.33 8.61 -4.11
C SER A 296 21.40 9.37 -3.18
N THR A 297 20.23 9.74 -3.69
CA THR A 297 19.23 10.49 -2.92
C THR A 297 17.82 10.09 -3.28
N SER A 298 16.92 10.14 -2.31
CA SER A 298 15.48 10.02 -2.53
C SER A 298 14.82 11.39 -2.40
N TRP A 299 13.70 11.56 -3.07
CA TRP A 299 12.86 12.74 -2.99
C TRP A 299 11.49 12.33 -2.45
N SER A 300 10.88 13.20 -1.65
CA SER A 300 9.60 12.93 -1.01
C SER A 300 8.69 14.15 -1.10
N PRO A 301 7.76 14.17 -2.06
CA PRO A 301 6.67 15.14 -2.07
C PRO A 301 5.55 14.72 -1.11
N SER A 302 4.91 15.71 -0.49
CA SER A 302 3.58 15.57 0.09
C SER A 302 2.56 16.35 -0.74
N LEU A 303 1.48 15.67 -1.11
CA LEU A 303 0.38 16.23 -1.90
C LEU A 303 -0.86 16.40 -1.02
N ASN A 304 -1.48 17.57 -1.13
CA ASN A 304 -2.73 17.92 -0.46
C ASN A 304 -3.70 18.54 -1.47
N PRO A 305 -5.02 18.51 -1.22
CA PRO A 305 -5.98 19.28 -2.00
C PRO A 305 -5.97 20.78 -1.64
N ALA A 306 -6.29 21.62 -2.61
CA ALA A 306 -6.20 23.08 -2.56
C ALA A 306 -7.12 23.72 -1.51
N SER A 307 -8.20 23.04 -1.11
CA SER A 307 -9.06 23.46 0.00
C SER A 307 -8.28 23.73 1.29
N TYR A 308 -7.12 23.10 1.47
CA TYR A 308 -6.32 23.19 2.69
C TYR A 308 -5.24 24.28 2.66
N PHE A 309 -5.15 25.09 1.59
CA PHE A 309 -4.16 26.17 1.50
C PHE A 309 -4.22 27.13 2.71
N SER A 310 -5.42 27.45 3.22
CA SER A 310 -5.57 28.39 4.36
C SER A 310 -5.27 27.77 5.73
N LEU A 311 -5.35 26.45 5.88
CA LEU A 311 -5.25 25.77 7.19
C LEU A 311 -3.78 25.51 7.60
N ARG A 312 -2.87 25.47 6.64
CA ARG A 312 -1.43 25.25 6.86
C ARG A 312 -0.58 26.53 6.76
N ALA A 313 -1.23 27.70 6.68
CA ALA A 313 -0.60 29.02 6.62
C ALA A 313 -0.20 29.60 8.01
N PHE A 314 -0.33 28.82 9.09
CA PHE A 314 0.05 29.22 10.46
C PHE A 314 1.28 28.46 10.95
#